data_AF-G9FBC4-F1
#
_entry.id   AF-G9FBC4-F1
#
_cell.length_a   1.000
_cell.length_b   1.000
_cell.length_c   1.000
_cell.angle_alpha   90.00
_cell.angle_beta   90.00
_cell.angle_gamma   90.00
#
_symmetry.space_group_name_H-M   'P 1'
#
loop_
_entity.id
_entity.type
_entity.pdbx_description
1 polymer ?
#
loop_
_entity_poly.entity_id
_entity_poly.type
_entity_poly.pdbx_seq_one_letter_code
_entity_poly.pdbx_strand_id
1 'polypeptide(L)'
;MNLSLKGGLAALSLAALQTLAFATEGGGSTYPLGMEGFLAGAVPPPGLYVLEYATAYSADSLRDNQGARVPLPTFGLHVRAAATRIIWSTPQQLLGGNLVVHTILPLLDLKVDVPGASQHRSGLGDITVGAGIAWHHSPKWHSVAALDFVLPTGSYDKNDAANLGRNYVSMQPLYAMSYIDPQGFNGDFMGTLSVNRKNDDTGYRSGDEFILDFALGWGVGGGFTLGAGGYWYRQFSDDGGRGRC
;
A
#
# COMPACT_ATOMS: atom_id res chain seq x y z
N MET A 1 -4.73 65.90 -33.22
CA MET A 1 -5.53 64.66 -33.26
C MET A 1 -4.62 63.55 -33.77
N ASN A 2 -4.59 62.44 -33.03
CA ASN A 2 -3.92 61.16 -33.29
C ASN A 2 -2.46 60.97 -32.86
N LEU A 3 -2.34 59.99 -31.96
CA LEU A 3 -1.20 59.50 -31.21
C LEU A 3 -0.29 58.58 -32.06
N SER A 4 0.98 58.59 -31.68
CA SER A 4 1.98 57.54 -31.90
C SER A 4 1.66 56.26 -31.10
N LEU A 5 2.03 55.07 -31.61
CA LEU A 5 2.97 54.17 -30.92
C LEU A 5 3.35 52.94 -31.78
N LYS A 6 4.65 52.63 -31.77
CA LYS A 6 5.25 51.35 -32.18
C LYS A 6 5.07 50.31 -31.04
N GLY A 7 5.03 49.03 -31.36
CA GLY A 7 5.21 47.97 -30.35
C GLY A 7 5.06 46.56 -30.91
N GLY A 8 6.17 45.83 -31.02
CA GLY A 8 6.20 44.43 -31.44
C GLY A 8 5.65 43.49 -30.37
N LEU A 9 4.94 42.44 -30.81
CA LEU A 9 4.52 41.35 -29.94
C LEU A 9 5.74 40.48 -29.57
N ALA A 10 6.24 40.65 -28.34
CA ALA A 10 6.99 39.63 -27.64
C ALA A 10 5.98 38.63 -27.05
N ALA A 11 5.90 37.43 -27.63
CA ALA A 11 5.18 36.32 -27.03
C ALA A 11 5.97 35.83 -25.81
N LEU A 12 5.50 36.19 -24.60
CA LEU A 12 5.96 35.55 -23.37
C LEU A 12 5.47 34.10 -23.36
N SER A 13 6.38 33.17 -23.61
CA SER A 13 6.23 31.76 -23.31
C SER A 13 6.15 31.57 -21.79
N LEU A 14 4.93 31.49 -21.25
CA LEU A 14 4.69 30.88 -19.94
C LEU A 14 5.03 29.38 -20.06
N ALA A 15 6.26 29.03 -19.69
CA ALA A 15 6.59 27.65 -19.37
C ALA A 15 5.79 27.27 -18.12
N ALA A 16 4.64 26.63 -18.34
CA ALA A 16 3.92 25.95 -17.28
C ALA A 16 4.82 24.81 -16.77
N LEU A 17 5.48 25.04 -15.64
CA LEU A 17 5.92 23.96 -14.75
C LEU A 17 4.65 23.27 -14.27
N GLN A 18 4.14 22.34 -15.08
CA GLN A 18 3.01 21.53 -14.67
C GLN A 18 3.46 20.68 -13.50
N THR A 19 2.81 20.95 -12.38
CA THR A 19 2.87 20.16 -11.16
C THR A 19 2.67 18.69 -11.52
N LEU A 20 3.63 17.76 -11.59
CA LEU A 20 3.26 16.37 -11.84
C LEU A 20 2.49 15.90 -10.60
N ALA A 21 1.16 15.97 -10.66
CA ALA A 21 0.26 15.55 -9.60
C ALA A 21 0.27 14.02 -9.57
N PHE A 22 1.13 13.46 -8.72
CA PHE A 22 1.11 12.05 -8.39
C PHE A 22 0.12 11.83 -7.24
N ALA A 23 -0.77 10.86 -7.39
CA ALA A 23 -1.58 10.36 -6.29
C ALA A 23 -0.64 9.89 -5.18
N THR A 24 -0.76 10.45 -3.97
CA THR A 24 0.15 10.23 -2.83
C THR A 24 1.61 10.63 -3.08
N GLU A 25 2.37 10.89 -2.01
CA GLU A 25 3.75 11.36 -2.12
C GLU A 25 4.63 10.38 -2.92
N GLY A 26 5.14 10.82 -4.07
CA GLY A 26 5.98 10.00 -4.94
C GLY A 26 5.24 8.87 -5.66
N GLY A 27 3.90 8.88 -5.70
CA GLY A 27 3.12 7.91 -6.48
C GLY A 27 3.02 6.53 -5.84
N GLY A 28 3.04 6.41 -4.51
CA GLY A 28 2.73 5.12 -3.91
C GLY A 28 2.31 5.13 -2.45
N SER A 29 1.86 3.96 -2.02
CA SER A 29 1.21 3.75 -0.74
C SER A 29 2.17 3.24 0.34
N THR A 30 1.74 3.35 1.60
CA THR A 30 2.30 2.58 2.73
C THR A 30 1.77 1.16 2.78
N TYR A 31 0.73 0.83 2.00
CA TYR A 31 0.14 -0.50 1.91
C TYR A 31 0.51 -1.19 0.59
N PRO A 32 0.97 -2.46 0.62
CA PRO A 32 1.24 -3.22 -0.61
C PRO A 32 -0.07 -3.75 -1.23
N LEU A 33 -0.52 -3.12 -2.32
CA LEU A 33 -1.77 -3.47 -3.01
C LEU A 33 -1.78 -4.94 -3.50
N GLY A 34 -2.87 -5.67 -3.25
CA GLY A 34 -3.06 -7.04 -3.72
C GLY A 34 -2.21 -8.09 -3.02
N MET A 35 -1.53 -7.73 -1.91
CA MET A 35 -0.68 -8.65 -1.17
C MET A 35 -1.49 -9.67 -0.38
N GLU A 36 -2.64 -9.26 0.17
CA GLU A 36 -3.51 -10.15 0.94
C GLU A 36 -4.45 -10.93 0.02
N GLY A 37 -4.73 -12.17 0.40
CA GLY A 37 -5.49 -13.10 -0.43
C GLY A 37 -6.22 -14.14 0.40
N PHE A 38 -6.02 -15.42 0.07
CA PHE A 38 -6.64 -16.53 0.79
C PHE A 38 -6.25 -16.52 2.28
N LEU A 39 -7.21 -16.84 3.15
CA LEU A 39 -7.07 -16.96 4.60
C LEU A 39 -6.87 -15.64 5.36
N ALA A 40 -7.06 -14.48 4.72
CA ALA A 40 -6.82 -13.16 5.34
C ALA A 40 -7.60 -12.92 6.65
N GLY A 41 -8.81 -13.46 6.78
CA GLY A 41 -9.65 -13.37 7.97
C GLY A 41 -9.57 -14.59 8.91
N ALA A 42 -8.73 -15.58 8.61
CA ALA A 42 -8.67 -16.84 9.35
C ALA A 42 -7.41 -16.94 10.22
N VAL A 43 -7.45 -16.30 11.39
CA VAL A 43 -6.36 -16.40 12.36
C VAL A 43 -6.32 -17.80 13.00
N PRO A 44 -5.15 -18.42 13.16
CA PRO A 44 -5.06 -19.72 13.82
C PRO A 44 -5.39 -19.66 15.32
N PRO A 45 -5.60 -20.83 15.98
CA PRO A 45 -5.85 -20.93 17.42
C PRO A 45 -4.77 -20.24 18.28
N PRO A 46 -4.97 -20.09 19.60
CA PRO A 46 -3.98 -19.44 20.46
C PRO A 46 -2.57 -20.01 20.31
N GLY A 47 -1.60 -19.13 20.06
CA GLY A 47 -0.22 -19.52 19.74
C GLY A 47 0.56 -18.40 19.05
N LEU A 48 1.85 -18.66 18.82
CA LEU A 48 2.74 -17.79 18.04
C LEU A 48 2.90 -18.35 16.63
N TYR A 49 2.65 -17.52 15.63
CA TYR A 49 2.69 -17.89 14.23
C TYR A 49 3.59 -16.92 13.46
N VAL A 50 4.26 -17.45 12.45
CA VAL A 50 5.10 -16.67 11.53
C VAL A 50 4.60 -16.93 10.12
N LEU A 51 4.30 -15.85 9.40
CA LEU A 51 3.97 -15.86 7.99
C LEU A 51 5.07 -15.11 7.25
N GLU A 52 5.44 -15.58 6.07
CA GLU A 52 6.45 -14.95 5.23
C GLU A 52 5.83 -14.64 3.87
N TYR A 53 5.94 -13.39 3.44
CA TYR A 53 5.45 -12.93 2.14
C TYR A 53 6.65 -12.59 1.26
N ALA A 54 6.82 -13.32 0.17
CA ALA A 54 7.84 -13.06 -0.82
C ALA A 54 7.20 -12.45 -2.08
N THR A 55 7.61 -11.23 -2.44
CA THR A 55 7.02 -10.49 -3.57
C THR A 55 8.12 -10.01 -4.51
N ALA A 56 7.84 -10.09 -5.81
CA ALA A 56 8.60 -9.43 -6.85
C ALA A 56 7.64 -8.62 -7.72
N TYR A 57 7.92 -7.34 -7.86
CA TYR A 57 7.12 -6.40 -8.65
C TYR A 57 8.02 -5.62 -9.60
N SER A 58 7.53 -5.38 -10.81
CA SER A 58 8.19 -4.55 -11.80
C SER A 58 7.22 -3.68 -12.56
N ALA A 59 7.60 -2.43 -12.83
CA ALA A 59 6.84 -1.51 -13.67
C ALA A 59 7.77 -0.70 -14.60
N ASP A 60 7.31 -0.42 -15.81
CA ASP A 60 8.02 0.31 -16.87
C ASP A 60 7.33 1.63 -17.27
N SER A 61 6.21 1.92 -16.63
CA SER A 61 5.39 3.09 -16.87
C SER A 61 4.66 3.52 -15.61
N LEU A 62 4.43 4.84 -15.51
CA LEU A 62 3.64 5.47 -14.46
C LEU A 62 2.33 5.97 -15.08
N ARG A 63 1.24 5.88 -14.34
CA ARG A 63 -0.09 6.30 -14.79
C ARG A 63 -0.61 7.45 -13.94
N ASP A 64 -1.32 8.37 -14.59
CA ASP A 64 -2.03 9.45 -13.91
C ASP A 64 -3.40 9.01 -13.38
N ASN A 65 -4.13 9.95 -12.77
CA ASN A 65 -5.46 9.70 -12.20
C ASN A 65 -6.53 9.32 -13.23
N GLN A 66 -6.27 9.52 -14.53
CA GLN A 66 -7.15 9.11 -15.63
C GLN A 66 -6.71 7.77 -16.24
N GLY A 67 -5.67 7.14 -15.66
CA GLY A 67 -5.06 5.91 -16.15
C GLY A 67 -4.18 6.11 -17.39
N ALA A 68 -3.98 7.35 -17.84
CA ALA A 68 -3.13 7.67 -18.98
C ALA A 68 -1.65 7.57 -18.58
N ARG A 69 -0.81 7.16 -19.53
CA ARG A 69 0.63 7.04 -19.29
C ARG A 69 1.23 8.43 -19.10
N VAL A 70 1.94 8.64 -18.00
CA VAL A 70 2.75 9.84 -17.78
C VAL A 70 3.93 9.80 -18.77
N PRO A 71 4.13 10.83 -19.60
CA PRO A 71 5.13 10.81 -20.66
C PRO A 71 6.55 11.04 -20.12
N LEU A 72 7.08 10.07 -19.39
CA LEU A 72 8.46 10.05 -18.91
C LEU A 72 9.36 9.36 -19.95
N PRO A 73 10.52 9.95 -20.30
CA PRO A 73 11.46 9.33 -21.26
C PRO A 73 12.09 8.04 -20.70
N THR A 74 12.14 7.89 -19.37
CA THR A 74 12.60 6.67 -18.70
C THR A 74 11.84 6.51 -17.40
N PHE A 75 11.25 5.34 -17.18
CA PHE A 75 10.72 4.90 -15.90
C PHE A 75 10.94 3.40 -15.75
N GLY A 76 11.52 3.00 -14.63
CA GLY A 76 11.70 1.60 -14.27
C GLY A 76 11.60 1.46 -12.77
N LEU A 77 10.78 0.54 -12.30
CA LEU A 77 10.63 0.22 -10.89
C LEU A 77 10.78 -1.29 -10.76
N HIS A 78 11.69 -1.73 -9.88
CA HIS A 78 11.85 -3.13 -9.52
C HIS A 78 11.85 -3.21 -7.99
N VAL A 79 10.98 -4.03 -7.45
CA VAL A 79 10.84 -4.26 -6.02
C VAL A 79 10.91 -5.75 -5.77
N ARG A 80 11.78 -6.16 -4.86
CA ARG A 80 11.71 -7.47 -4.21
C ARG A 80 11.49 -7.25 -2.73
N ALA A 81 10.60 -8.03 -2.15
CA ALA A 81 10.28 -7.94 -0.73
C ALA A 81 10.24 -9.34 -0.11
N ALA A 82 10.77 -9.45 1.09
CA ALA A 82 10.54 -10.54 2.03
C ALA A 82 9.96 -9.90 3.29
N ALA A 83 8.68 -10.08 3.54
CA ALA A 83 7.99 -9.50 4.68
C ALA A 83 7.59 -10.57 5.67
N THR A 84 8.27 -10.59 6.82
CA THR A 84 7.98 -11.49 7.92
C THR A 84 6.88 -10.89 8.79
N ARG A 85 5.73 -11.57 8.88
CA ARG A 85 4.67 -11.26 9.83
C ARG A 85 4.75 -12.22 11.01
N ILE A 86 4.87 -11.67 12.22
CA ILE A 86 4.80 -12.43 13.46
C ILE A 86 3.44 -12.12 14.11
N ILE A 87 2.65 -13.15 14.36
CA ILE A 87 1.30 -13.04 14.93
C ILE A 87 1.28 -13.79 16.25
N TRP A 88 0.81 -13.12 17.30
CA TRP A 88 0.45 -13.75 18.55
C TRP A 88 -1.07 -13.76 18.70
N SER A 89 -1.65 -14.94 18.51
CA SER A 89 -3.06 -15.22 18.83
C SER A 89 -3.12 -15.54 20.31
N THR A 90 -3.69 -14.64 21.10
CA THR A 90 -3.72 -14.81 22.55
C THR A 90 -4.88 -15.74 22.97
N PRO A 91 -4.80 -16.40 24.13
CA PRO A 91 -5.95 -17.12 24.69
C PRO A 91 -7.02 -16.18 25.26
N GLN A 92 -6.79 -14.86 25.27
CA GLN A 92 -7.73 -13.88 25.79
C GLN A 92 -8.83 -13.61 24.78
N GLN A 93 -10.08 -13.65 25.23
CA GLN A 93 -11.23 -13.29 24.41
C GLN A 93 -11.72 -11.88 24.72
N LEU A 94 -11.99 -11.12 23.66
CA LEU A 94 -12.62 -9.81 23.70
C LEU A 94 -13.73 -9.76 22.64
N LEU A 95 -14.90 -9.23 22.99
CA LEU A 95 -16.05 -9.11 22.08
C LEU A 95 -16.43 -10.44 21.38
N GLY A 96 -16.21 -11.58 22.04
CA GLY A 96 -16.50 -12.91 21.49
C GLY A 96 -15.49 -13.44 20.46
N GLY A 97 -14.34 -12.77 20.29
CA GLY A 97 -13.22 -13.21 19.45
C GLY A 97 -11.90 -13.24 20.21
N ASN A 98 -10.87 -13.81 19.61
CA ASN A 98 -9.52 -13.85 20.18
C ASN A 98 -8.83 -12.49 20.00
N LEU A 99 -8.22 -11.96 21.05
CA LEU A 99 -7.30 -10.83 20.91
C LEU A 99 -6.05 -11.31 20.18
N VAL A 100 -5.70 -10.60 19.11
CA VAL A 100 -4.52 -10.88 18.28
C VAL A 100 -3.65 -9.64 18.24
N VAL A 101 -2.34 -9.84 18.26
CA VAL A 101 -1.35 -8.78 18.02
C VAL A 101 -0.34 -9.26 17.01
N HIS A 102 0.13 -8.38 16.15
CA HIS A 102 1.10 -8.73 15.13
C HIS A 102 2.09 -7.60 14.84
N THR A 103 3.19 -7.99 14.19
CA THR A 103 4.12 -7.06 13.56
C THR A 103 4.55 -7.59 12.20
N ILE A 104 4.89 -6.69 11.29
CA ILE A 104 5.39 -7.00 9.95
C ILE A 104 6.72 -6.29 9.76
N LEU A 105 7.74 -7.07 9.38
CA LEU A 105 9.11 -6.62 9.17
C LEU A 105 9.47 -6.81 7.68
N PRO A 106 9.30 -5.77 6.84
CA PRO A 106 9.60 -5.89 5.41
C PRO A 106 11.09 -5.65 5.13
N LEU A 107 11.78 -6.66 4.60
CA LEU A 107 13.08 -6.49 3.94
C LEU A 107 12.85 -6.23 2.46
N LEU A 108 13.37 -5.11 1.98
CA LEU A 108 13.15 -4.61 0.62
C LEU A 108 14.47 -4.55 -0.16
N ASP A 109 14.38 -4.84 -1.45
CA ASP A 109 15.39 -4.55 -2.47
C ASP A 109 14.69 -3.76 -3.58
N LEU A 110 15.01 -2.47 -3.67
CA LEU A 110 14.32 -1.48 -4.48
C LEU A 110 15.29 -0.88 -5.49
N LYS A 111 14.92 -0.92 -6.78
CA LYS A 111 15.59 -0.18 -7.83
C LYS A 111 14.60 0.73 -8.55
N VAL A 112 14.96 2.00 -8.69
CA VAL A 112 14.18 3.03 -9.36
C VAL A 112 15.04 3.70 -10.43
N ASP A 113 14.55 3.70 -11.66
CA ASP A 113 15.12 4.35 -12.81
C ASP A 113 14.17 5.48 -13.26
N VAL A 114 14.63 6.73 -13.21
CA VAL A 114 13.88 7.94 -13.61
C VAL A 114 14.76 8.83 -14.50
N PRO A 115 14.22 9.86 -15.17
CA PRO A 115 15.04 10.70 -16.04
C PRO A 115 16.22 11.32 -15.28
N GLY A 116 17.44 11.00 -15.69
CA GLY A 116 18.68 11.53 -15.11
C GLY A 116 19.16 10.85 -13.83
N ALA A 117 18.45 9.84 -13.30
CA ALA A 117 18.88 9.12 -12.10
C ALA A 117 18.49 7.62 -12.12
N SER A 118 19.41 6.79 -11.66
CA SER A 118 19.16 5.38 -11.34
C SER A 118 19.63 5.15 -9.92
N GLN A 119 18.73 4.68 -9.06
CA GLN A 119 19.01 4.45 -7.65
C GLN A 119 18.61 3.05 -7.24
N HIS A 120 19.44 2.46 -6.38
CA HIS A 120 19.21 1.16 -5.78
C HIS A 120 19.38 1.27 -4.27
N ARG A 121 18.46 0.68 -3.52
CA ARG A 121 18.49 0.60 -2.05
C ARG A 121 18.01 -0.75 -1.61
N SER A 122 18.58 -1.25 -0.52
CA SER A 122 18.10 -2.44 0.16
C SER A 122 18.18 -2.26 1.66
N GLY A 123 17.27 -2.91 2.39
CA GLY A 123 17.20 -2.79 3.84
C GLY A 123 15.78 -2.99 4.37
N LEU A 124 15.62 -2.70 5.66
CA LEU A 124 14.32 -2.74 6.31
C LEU A 124 13.48 -1.54 5.82
N GLY A 125 12.24 -1.83 5.42
CA GLY A 125 11.23 -0.82 5.15
C GLY A 125 10.48 -0.40 6.41
N ASP A 126 9.36 0.29 6.23
CA ASP A 126 8.51 0.70 7.34
C ASP A 126 7.86 -0.51 8.03
N ILE A 127 8.12 -0.65 9.34
CA ILE A 127 7.56 -1.69 10.19
C ILE A 127 6.09 -1.42 10.46
N THR A 128 5.26 -2.45 10.34
CA THR A 128 3.86 -2.41 10.80
C THR A 128 3.73 -3.06 12.16
N VAL A 129 2.95 -2.44 13.05
CA VAL A 129 2.47 -3.06 14.29
C VAL A 129 0.96 -2.98 14.33
N GLY A 130 0.31 -4.02 14.83
CA GLY A 130 -1.15 -4.10 14.79
C GLY A 130 -1.73 -4.92 15.93
N ALA A 131 -2.99 -4.64 16.24
CA ALA A 131 -3.78 -5.42 17.17
C ALA A 131 -5.22 -5.50 16.66
N GLY A 132 -5.88 -6.62 16.93
CA GLY A 132 -7.22 -6.87 16.45
C GLY A 132 -7.97 -7.92 17.24
N ILE A 133 -9.19 -8.19 16.78
CA ILE A 133 -10.05 -9.25 17.31
C ILE A 133 -10.40 -10.18 16.15
N ALA A 134 -10.14 -11.47 16.35
CA ALA A 134 -10.43 -12.52 15.39
C ALA A 134 -11.63 -13.36 15.84
N TRP A 135 -12.63 -13.50 14.97
CA TRP A 135 -13.84 -14.28 15.22
C TRP A 135 -13.87 -15.54 14.36
N HIS A 136 -14.35 -16.64 14.96
CA HIS A 136 -14.58 -17.91 14.27
C HIS A 136 -16.07 -18.26 14.35
N HIS A 137 -16.85 -17.75 13.40
CA HIS A 137 -18.31 -17.86 13.38
C HIS A 137 -18.78 -19.31 13.12
N SER A 138 -17.99 -20.06 12.35
CA SER A 138 -18.20 -21.48 12.08
C SER A 138 -16.87 -22.13 11.70
N PRO A 139 -16.81 -23.46 11.49
CA PRO A 139 -15.61 -24.12 10.97
C PRO A 139 -15.13 -23.62 9.59
N LYS A 140 -15.99 -22.92 8.84
CA LYS A 140 -15.68 -22.41 7.50
C LYS A 140 -15.64 -20.88 7.43
N TRP A 141 -16.13 -20.16 8.43
CA TRP A 141 -16.34 -18.72 8.32
C TRP A 141 -15.65 -17.97 9.46
N HIS A 142 -14.74 -17.08 9.08
CA HIS A 142 -13.88 -16.34 9.98
C HIS A 142 -13.79 -14.88 9.58
N SER A 143 -13.55 -14.01 10.55
CA SER A 143 -13.27 -12.60 10.27
C SER A 143 -12.32 -12.00 11.31
N VAL A 144 -11.67 -10.90 10.92
CA VAL A 144 -10.78 -10.13 11.79
C VAL A 144 -11.08 -8.65 11.60
N ALA A 145 -11.15 -7.91 12.70
CA ALA A 145 -11.07 -6.45 12.68
C ALA A 145 -9.79 -6.06 13.40
N ALA A 146 -8.95 -5.24 12.78
CA ALA A 146 -7.69 -4.82 13.36
C ALA A 146 -7.41 -3.34 13.10
N LEU A 147 -6.49 -2.80 13.88
CA LEU A 147 -5.92 -1.48 13.69
C LEU A 147 -4.41 -1.61 13.59
N ASP A 148 -3.88 -1.26 12.43
CA ASP A 148 -2.46 -1.28 12.13
C ASP A 148 -1.87 0.12 12.15
N PHE A 149 -0.59 0.21 12.49
CA PHE A 149 0.22 1.42 12.38
C PHE A 149 1.49 1.08 11.60
N VAL A 150 1.65 1.72 10.44
CA VAL A 150 2.90 1.70 9.67
C VAL A 150 3.79 2.80 10.22
N LEU A 151 4.96 2.42 10.73
CA LEU A 151 5.88 3.31 11.43
C LEU A 151 7.03 3.75 10.51
N PRO A 152 7.41 5.05 10.49
CA PRO A 152 8.47 5.58 9.63
C PRO A 152 9.85 5.12 10.12
N THR A 153 10.20 3.89 9.77
CA THR A 153 11.40 3.19 10.26
C THR A 153 12.32 2.79 9.11
N GLY A 154 11.80 2.74 7.88
CA GLY A 154 12.60 2.57 6.68
C GLY A 154 13.41 3.82 6.36
N SER A 155 14.55 3.63 5.69
CA SER A 155 15.41 4.74 5.28
C SER A 155 14.67 5.67 4.31
N TYR A 156 14.74 6.98 4.58
CA TYR A 156 14.14 8.01 3.76
C TYR A 156 15.05 9.23 3.59
N ASP A 157 15.15 9.75 2.38
CA ASP A 157 15.66 11.09 2.06
C ASP A 157 14.79 11.67 0.93
N LYS A 158 14.31 12.90 1.13
CA LYS A 158 13.46 13.60 0.15
C LYS A 158 14.14 13.86 -1.20
N ASN A 159 15.47 13.79 -1.27
CA ASN A 159 16.24 13.97 -2.50
C ASN A 159 16.47 12.64 -3.24
N ASP A 160 16.09 11.51 -2.64
CA ASP A 160 16.20 10.20 -3.26
C ASP A 160 14.92 9.82 -4.02
N ALA A 161 15.12 9.21 -5.19
CA ALA A 161 14.06 8.56 -5.96
C ALA A 161 13.67 7.20 -5.37
N ALA A 162 14.63 6.47 -4.79
CA ALA A 162 14.39 5.20 -4.11
C ALA A 162 14.38 5.42 -2.59
N ASN A 163 13.23 5.17 -1.95
CA ASN A 163 13.05 5.23 -0.50
C ASN A 163 12.46 3.90 0.01
N LEU A 164 12.95 3.40 1.14
CA LEU A 164 12.48 2.13 1.74
C LEU A 164 11.30 2.35 2.68
N GLY A 165 11.07 3.58 3.11
CA GLY A 165 9.92 4.02 3.88
C GLY A 165 9.32 5.31 3.31
N ARG A 166 8.25 5.80 3.95
CA ARG A 166 7.53 7.02 3.54
C ARG A 166 7.75 8.22 4.45
N ASN A 167 8.42 8.04 5.59
CA ASN A 167 8.70 9.08 6.57
C ASN A 167 7.46 9.75 7.17
N TYR A 168 6.36 9.00 7.25
CA TYR A 168 5.19 9.37 8.02
C TYR A 168 4.53 8.14 8.62
N VAL A 169 3.76 8.33 9.69
CA VAL A 169 2.92 7.27 10.26
C VAL A 169 1.65 7.14 9.43
N SER A 170 1.26 5.91 9.09
CA SER A 170 -0.05 5.60 8.53
C SER A 170 -0.86 4.74 9.51
N MET A 171 -2.09 5.15 9.77
CA MET A 171 -3.03 4.40 10.62
C MET A 171 -4.01 3.64 9.73
N GLN A 172 -4.11 2.34 9.95
CA GLN A 172 -4.78 1.41 9.04
C GLN A 172 -5.84 0.55 9.76
N PRO A 173 -7.04 1.08 10.04
CA PRO A 173 -8.15 0.22 10.42
C PRO A 173 -8.53 -0.68 9.24
N LEU A 174 -8.69 -1.97 9.53
CA LEU A 174 -9.00 -3.00 8.53
C LEU A 174 -10.03 -4.00 9.02
N TYR A 175 -10.73 -4.61 8.06
CA TYR A 175 -11.62 -5.73 8.28
C TYR A 175 -11.40 -6.81 7.23
N ALA A 176 -11.10 -8.02 7.66
CA ALA A 176 -10.90 -9.20 6.82
C ALA A 176 -11.99 -10.25 7.09
N MET A 177 -12.36 -10.99 6.05
CA MET A 177 -13.28 -12.11 6.13
C MET A 177 -12.81 -13.24 5.23
N SER A 178 -12.90 -14.47 5.73
CA SER A 178 -12.54 -15.69 5.01
C SER A 178 -13.66 -16.72 5.12
N TYR A 179 -14.09 -17.24 3.97
CA TYR A 179 -14.87 -18.46 3.86
C TYR A 179 -13.97 -19.56 3.30
N ILE A 180 -13.78 -20.65 4.04
CA ILE A 180 -12.81 -21.70 3.73
C ILE A 180 -13.54 -23.03 3.58
N ASP A 181 -13.41 -23.65 2.41
CA ASP A 181 -13.92 -24.99 2.15
C ASP A 181 -12.86 -25.85 1.44
N PRO A 182 -12.26 -26.85 2.12
CA PRO A 182 -11.20 -27.68 1.55
C PRO A 182 -11.60 -28.43 0.27
N GLN A 183 -12.90 -28.62 0.02
CA GLN A 183 -13.43 -29.31 -1.17
C GLN A 183 -14.58 -28.52 -1.82
N GLY A 184 -14.54 -27.19 -1.72
CA GLY A 184 -15.63 -26.34 -2.21
C GLY A 184 -15.21 -24.90 -2.40
N PHE A 185 -16.18 -24.00 -2.34
CA PHE A 185 -15.93 -22.58 -2.55
C PHE A 185 -15.04 -21.97 -1.44
N ASN A 186 -14.06 -21.16 -1.83
CA ASN A 186 -13.25 -20.33 -0.94
C ASN A 186 -13.40 -18.87 -1.37
N GLY A 187 -13.58 -17.97 -0.40
CA GLY A 187 -13.76 -16.55 -0.67
C GLY A 187 -13.19 -15.70 0.46
N ASP A 188 -12.36 -14.75 0.09
CA ASP A 188 -11.61 -13.91 1.00
C ASP A 188 -11.71 -12.45 0.56
N PHE A 189 -11.89 -11.57 1.54
CA PHE A 189 -11.99 -10.13 1.34
C PHE A 189 -11.31 -9.42 2.48
N MET A 190 -10.55 -8.36 2.19
CA MET A 190 -10.01 -7.47 3.20
C MET A 190 -10.12 -6.02 2.75
N GLY A 191 -10.85 -5.22 3.54
CA GLY A 191 -10.92 -3.79 3.37
C GLY A 191 -9.97 -3.09 4.33
N THR A 192 -9.10 -2.22 3.81
CA THR A 192 -8.14 -1.43 4.57
C THR A 192 -8.32 0.05 4.26
N LEU A 193 -8.44 0.86 5.29
CA LEU A 193 -8.46 2.31 5.20
C LEU A 193 -7.11 2.85 5.66
N SER A 194 -6.33 3.50 4.79
CA SER A 194 -5.04 4.09 5.11
C SER A 194 -5.21 5.58 5.41
N VAL A 195 -5.02 5.98 6.66
CA VAL A 195 -5.07 7.38 7.09
C VAL A 195 -3.65 7.90 7.31
N ASN A 196 -3.21 8.76 6.40
CA ASN A 196 -1.81 9.16 6.32
C ASN A 196 -1.53 10.45 7.09
N ARG A 197 -0.48 10.43 7.92
CA ARG A 197 0.09 11.65 8.53
C ARG A 197 0.91 12.42 7.51
N LYS A 198 1.25 13.65 7.90
CA LYS A 198 2.12 14.52 7.12
C LYS A 198 3.58 14.05 7.24
N ASN A 199 4.29 14.07 6.13
CA ASN A 199 5.74 14.00 6.08
C ASN A 199 6.32 15.39 6.39
N ASP A 200 7.06 15.52 7.49
CA ASP A 200 7.56 16.81 7.94
C ASP A 200 8.75 17.32 7.11
N ASP A 201 9.50 16.44 6.44
CA ASP A 201 10.68 16.81 5.64
C ASP A 201 10.33 17.46 4.30
N THR A 202 9.19 17.06 3.73
CA THR A 202 8.64 17.62 2.48
C THR A 202 7.49 18.59 2.72
N GLY A 203 6.86 18.47 3.90
CA GLY A 203 5.68 19.24 4.21
C GLY A 203 4.41 18.72 3.53
N TYR A 204 4.44 17.54 2.91
CA TYR A 204 3.37 16.91 2.15
C TYR A 204 2.54 15.97 3.04
N ARG A 205 1.24 15.85 2.80
CA ARG A 205 0.39 14.82 3.43
C ARG A 205 -0.29 14.03 2.32
N SER A 206 0.06 12.76 2.15
CA SER A 206 -0.69 11.88 1.26
C SER A 206 -2.15 11.82 1.66
N GLY A 207 -3.05 11.79 0.69
CA GLY A 207 -4.46 11.58 0.92
C GLY A 207 -4.71 10.20 1.51
N ASP A 208 -5.89 10.07 2.10
CA ASP A 208 -6.36 8.83 2.69
C ASP A 208 -6.82 7.87 1.58
N GLU A 209 -6.44 6.60 1.73
CA GLU A 209 -6.58 5.56 0.71
C GLU A 209 -7.50 4.46 1.21
N PHE A 210 -8.30 3.88 0.32
CA PHE A 210 -9.06 2.68 0.59
C PHE A 210 -8.61 1.58 -0.36
N ILE A 211 -8.29 0.43 0.22
CA ILE A 211 -7.86 -0.77 -0.48
C ILE A 211 -8.84 -1.90 -0.14
N LEU A 212 -9.29 -2.61 -1.17
CA LEU A 212 -10.04 -3.85 -1.04
C LEU A 212 -9.26 -4.96 -1.73
N ASP A 213 -8.63 -5.84 -0.96
CA ASP A 213 -8.03 -7.07 -1.47
C ASP A 213 -9.08 -8.19 -1.46
N PHE A 214 -9.08 -9.05 -2.48
CA PHE A 214 -10.01 -10.15 -2.57
C PHE A 214 -9.41 -11.37 -3.27
N ALA A 215 -9.84 -12.57 -2.87
CA ALA A 215 -9.52 -13.81 -3.53
C ALA A 215 -10.74 -14.73 -3.58
N LEU A 216 -10.96 -15.39 -4.70
CA LEU A 216 -12.04 -16.34 -4.92
C LEU A 216 -11.46 -17.62 -5.52
N GLY A 217 -11.87 -18.78 -5.03
CA GLY A 217 -11.35 -20.05 -5.50
C GLY A 217 -12.21 -21.25 -5.15
N TRP A 218 -11.71 -22.42 -5.53
CA TRP A 218 -12.30 -23.71 -5.28
C TRP A 218 -11.25 -24.67 -4.70
N GLY A 219 -11.55 -25.22 -3.52
CA GLY A 219 -10.77 -26.25 -2.86
C GLY A 219 -10.91 -27.57 -3.61
N VAL A 220 -9.77 -28.18 -3.95
CA VAL A 220 -9.72 -29.43 -4.73
C VAL A 220 -9.34 -30.63 -3.87
N GLY A 221 -9.39 -30.49 -2.54
CA GLY A 221 -8.90 -31.48 -1.58
C GLY A 221 -7.38 -31.45 -1.43
N GLY A 222 -6.87 -32.23 -0.48
CA GLY A 222 -5.42 -32.33 -0.22
C GLY A 222 -4.75 -31.04 0.28
N GLY A 223 -5.53 -30.04 0.72
CA GLY A 223 -5.02 -28.74 1.17
C GLY A 223 -4.78 -27.73 0.03
N PHE A 224 -5.23 -28.03 -1.19
CA PHE A 224 -5.07 -27.14 -2.34
C PHE A 224 -6.35 -26.38 -2.67
N THR A 225 -6.20 -25.10 -3.00
CA THR A 225 -7.26 -24.23 -3.53
C THR A 225 -6.77 -23.61 -4.84
N LEU A 226 -7.58 -23.70 -5.89
CA LEU A 226 -7.34 -23.04 -7.17
C LEU A 226 -8.25 -21.83 -7.29
N GLY A 227 -7.71 -20.67 -7.63
CA GLY A 227 -8.52 -19.46 -7.70
C GLY A 227 -7.80 -18.27 -8.30
N ALA A 228 -8.47 -17.12 -8.24
CA ALA A 228 -7.96 -15.84 -8.70
C ALA A 228 -8.15 -14.80 -7.58
N GLY A 229 -7.19 -13.91 -7.47
CA GLY A 229 -7.27 -12.76 -6.57
C GLY A 229 -7.05 -11.45 -7.32
N GLY A 230 -7.35 -10.36 -6.65
CA GLY A 230 -7.17 -9.02 -7.15
C GLY A 230 -7.38 -8.00 -6.05
N TYR A 231 -7.33 -6.74 -6.43
CA TYR A 231 -7.59 -5.64 -5.52
C TYR A 231 -8.33 -4.51 -6.21
N TRP A 232 -9.01 -3.70 -5.41
CA TRP A 232 -9.52 -2.39 -5.81
C TRP A 232 -8.90 -1.32 -4.92
N TYR A 233 -8.43 -0.24 -5.54
CA TYR A 233 -7.75 0.85 -4.87
C TYR A 233 -8.43 2.18 -5.20
N ARG A 234 -8.63 3.02 -4.18
CA ARG A 234 -9.08 4.40 -4.36
C ARG A 234 -8.55 5.32 -3.28
N GLN A 235 -7.87 6.38 -3.70
CA GLN A 235 -7.65 7.56 -2.86
C GLN A 235 -8.92 8.42 -2.84
N PHE A 236 -9.43 8.77 -1.66
CA PHE A 236 -10.72 9.46 -1.52
C PHE A 236 -10.63 10.82 -0.81
N SER A 237 -9.46 11.21 -0.33
CA SER A 237 -9.18 12.59 0.06
C SER A 237 -8.00 13.17 -0.72
N ASP A 238 -8.06 14.47 -0.93
CA ASP A 238 -7.03 15.20 -1.64
C ASP A 238 -5.71 15.20 -0.87
N ASP A 239 -4.61 15.14 -1.61
CA ASP A 239 -3.28 15.33 -1.05
C ASP A 239 -3.14 16.71 -0.40
N GLY A 240 -2.30 16.76 0.62
CA GLY A 240 -2.11 17.75 1.67
C GLY A 240 -0.74 18.47 1.61
N GLY A 241 -0.57 19.65 2.24
CA GLY A 241 0.75 20.29 2.40
C GLY A 241 1.26 21.25 1.30
N ARG A 242 2.58 21.55 1.33
CA ARG A 242 3.31 22.32 0.30
C ARG A 242 3.68 21.39 -0.86
N GLY A 243 3.67 21.90 -2.11
CA GLY A 243 4.06 21.11 -3.29
C GLY A 243 2.92 20.38 -4.01
N ARG A 244 1.65 20.70 -3.68
CA ARG A 244 0.48 20.17 -4.39
C ARG A 244 0.34 20.81 -5.77
N CYS A 245 -0.17 20.05 -6.73
CA CYS A 245 -0.96 20.56 -7.86
C CYS A 245 -2.22 19.73 -7.97
#